data_AF-A0A1Q9AU50-F1
#
_entry.id   AF-A0A1Q9AU50-F1
#
_cell.length_a   1.000
_cell.length_b   1.000
_cell.length_c   1.000
_cell.angle_alpha   90.00
_cell.angle_beta   90.00
_cell.angle_gamma   90.00
#
_symmetry.space_group_name_H-M   'P 1'
#
loop_
_entity.id
_entity.type
_entity.pdbx_description
1 polymer ?
#
loop_
_entity_poly.entity_id
_entity_poly.type
_entity_poly.pdbx_seq_one_letter_code
_entity_poly.pdbx_strand_id
1 'polypeptide(L)'
;MLRKIVAPVAASRSLTRSLTRSAPHRASLLSFTKQEATMALYQHIEELRAELNACIDRREKAQITAELRAAEAELAAREAALDRELAAAG
;
A
#
# COMPACT_ATOMS: atom_id res chain seq x y z
N MET A 1 26.01 -5.90 -46.09
CA MET A 1 25.96 -4.43 -45.92
C MET A 1 25.60 -4.16 -44.47
N LEU A 2 26.17 -3.26 -43.67
CA LEU A 2 27.26 -2.28 -43.75
C LEU A 2 27.63 -1.99 -42.26
N ARG A 3 28.91 -1.72 -41.94
CA ARG A 3 29.37 -1.33 -40.60
C ARG A 3 29.31 0.19 -40.39
N LYS A 4 29.43 0.59 -39.12
CA LYS A 4 29.81 1.91 -38.54
C LYS A 4 28.61 2.86 -38.33
N ILE A 5 28.49 3.70 -37.29
CA ILE A 5 29.43 4.70 -36.70
C ILE A 5 28.87 5.08 -35.28
N VAL A 6 29.63 4.90 -34.19
CA VAL A 6 30.29 5.92 -33.32
C VAL A 6 29.37 7.00 -32.69
N ALA A 7 29.30 7.01 -31.35
CA ALA A 7 28.92 8.16 -30.53
C ALA A 7 30.13 9.10 -30.35
N PRO A 8 29.96 10.43 -30.21
CA PRO A 8 29.88 10.95 -28.84
C PRO A 8 29.11 12.28 -28.67
N VAL A 9 29.01 12.66 -27.39
CA VAL A 9 29.14 14.03 -26.87
C VAL A 9 27.87 14.71 -26.34
N ALA A 10 28.09 15.26 -25.16
CA ALA A 10 27.12 15.75 -24.20
C ALA A 10 26.41 17.02 -24.66
N ALA A 11 25.11 17.08 -24.36
CA ALA A 11 24.41 18.34 -24.11
C ALA A 11 23.88 18.30 -22.67
N SER A 12 24.73 18.68 -21.73
CA SER A 12 24.36 18.92 -20.34
C SER A 12 23.96 20.37 -20.15
N ARG A 13 22.81 20.55 -19.46
CA ARG A 13 22.32 21.75 -18.76
C ARG A 13 21.60 22.77 -19.66
N SER A 14 20.48 23.36 -19.29
CA SER A 14 19.96 23.63 -17.95
C SER A 14 18.46 23.92 -18.07
N LEU A 15 17.59 22.99 -17.66
CA LEU A 15 16.19 23.35 -17.38
C LEU A 15 16.11 23.77 -15.91
N THR A 16 16.15 25.09 -15.73
CA THR A 16 15.49 25.85 -14.66
C THR A 16 15.60 25.27 -13.24
N ARG A 17 16.51 25.86 -12.47
CA ARG A 17 16.48 25.85 -10.99
C ARG A 17 15.07 26.21 -10.50
N SER A 18 14.31 25.21 -10.04
CA SER A 18 13.23 25.42 -9.08
C SER A 18 13.73 24.99 -7.70
N LEU A 19 14.50 25.88 -7.07
CA LEU A 19 14.83 25.82 -5.65
C LEU A 19 13.60 26.33 -4.89
N THR A 20 12.59 25.48 -4.75
CA THR A 20 11.50 25.50 -3.73
C THR A 20 10.32 24.63 -4.18
N ARG A 21 10.58 23.36 -4.46
CA ARG A 21 9.66 22.35 -3.92
C ARG A 21 10.47 21.69 -2.83
N SER A 22 10.32 22.18 -1.59
CA SER A 22 10.58 21.32 -0.44
C SER A 22 9.95 19.97 -0.81
N ALA A 23 10.62 18.87 -0.53
CA ALA A 23 9.97 17.59 -0.65
C ALA A 23 9.25 17.32 0.68
N PRO A 24 8.05 17.86 0.98
CA PRO A 24 7.11 16.99 1.64
C PRO A 24 6.69 15.95 0.60
N HIS A 25 6.16 14.85 1.09
CA HIS A 25 5.31 13.94 0.33
C HIS A 25 5.84 12.54 0.00
N ARG A 26 7.14 12.18 0.02
CA ARG A 26 7.43 10.73 -0.11
C ARG A 26 6.93 9.96 1.11
N ALA A 27 7.26 10.43 2.31
CA ALA A 27 6.71 9.89 3.55
C ALA A 27 5.18 10.10 3.63
N SER A 28 4.68 11.31 3.30
CA SER A 28 3.24 11.62 3.39
C SER A 28 2.37 10.80 2.41
N LEU A 29 2.85 10.54 1.19
CA LEU A 29 2.14 9.73 0.21
C LEU A 29 2.16 8.26 0.63
N LEU A 30 3.29 7.77 1.16
CA LEU A 30 3.36 6.42 1.72
C LEU A 30 2.39 6.26 2.91
N SER A 31 2.35 7.22 3.84
CA SER A 31 1.39 7.23 4.95
C SER A 31 -0.06 7.29 4.47
N PHE A 32 -0.36 8.10 3.45
CA PHE A 32 -1.70 8.18 2.86
C PHE A 32 -2.11 6.84 2.21
N THR A 33 -1.23 6.22 1.42
CA THR A 33 -1.50 4.89 0.83
C THR A 33 -1.61 3.78 1.88
N LYS A 34 -0.87 3.87 3.00
CA LYS A 34 -0.96 2.93 4.13
C LYS A 34 -2.31 3.08 4.86
N GLN A 35 -2.78 4.31 5.04
CA GLN A 35 -4.10 4.60 5.63
C GLN A 35 -5.22 4.13 4.71
N GLU A 36 -5.14 4.41 3.41
CA GLU A 36 -6.13 3.96 2.41
C GLU A 36 -6.22 2.44 2.36
N ALA A 37 -5.08 1.74 2.30
CA ALA A 37 -5.04 0.28 2.31
C ALA A 37 -5.59 -0.32 3.63
N THR A 38 -5.47 0.38 4.75
CA THR A 38 -6.01 -0.06 6.05
C THR A 38 -7.51 0.18 6.13
N MET A 39 -8.01 1.31 5.62
CA MET A 39 -9.46 1.57 5.49
C MET A 39 -10.14 0.55 4.58
N ALA A 40 -9.52 0.21 3.44
CA ALA A 40 -10.00 -0.83 2.54
C ALA A 40 -10.06 -2.21 3.24
N LEU A 41 -9.09 -2.50 4.12
CA LEU A 41 -9.06 -3.75 4.87
C LEU A 41 -10.20 -3.84 5.91
N TYR A 42 -10.49 -2.75 6.63
CA TYR A 42 -11.64 -2.71 7.54
C TYR A 42 -12.97 -2.89 6.79
N GLN A 43 -13.14 -2.23 5.64
CA GLN A 43 -14.34 -2.40 4.82
C GLN A 43 -14.50 -3.86 4.38
N HIS A 44 -13.42 -4.48 3.89
CA HIS A 44 -13.44 -5.87 3.47
C HIS A 44 -13.79 -6.84 4.61
N ILE A 45 -13.29 -6.61 5.83
CA ILE A 45 -13.67 -7.38 7.02
C ILE A 45 -15.17 -7.27 7.31
N GLU A 46 -15.75 -6.08 7.22
CA GLU A 46 -17.18 -5.87 7.45
C GLU A 46 -18.04 -6.51 6.35
N GLU A 47 -17.58 -6.49 5.09
CA GLU A 47 -18.21 -7.22 3.98
C GLU A 47 -18.23 -8.73 4.26
N LEU A 48 -17.09 -9.32 4.62
CA LEU A 48 -16.99 -10.75 4.95
C LEU A 48 -17.87 -11.13 6.16
N ARG A 49 -17.98 -10.26 7.17
CA ARG A 49 -18.89 -10.46 8.30
C ARG A 49 -20.35 -10.46 7.87
N ALA A 50 -20.74 -9.52 7.01
CA ALA A 50 -22.09 -9.45 6.46
C ALA A 50 -22.41 -10.68 5.60
N GLU A 51 -21.48 -11.10 4.73
CA GLU A 51 -21.61 -12.30 3.91
C GLU A 51 -21.72 -13.56 4.77
N LEU A 52 -20.89 -13.73 5.80
CA LEU A 52 -20.94 -14.90 6.69
C LEU A 52 -22.27 -15.02 7.43
N ASN A 53 -22.84 -13.87 7.81
CA ASN A 53 -24.15 -13.79 8.46
C ASN A 53 -25.29 -14.15 7.50
N ALA A 54 -25.19 -13.77 6.23
CA ALA A 54 -26.17 -14.09 5.19
C ALA A 54 -25.98 -15.49 4.56
N CYS A 55 -24.79 -16.09 4.67
CA CYS A 55 -24.43 -17.33 3.99
C CYS A 55 -25.02 -18.57 4.68
N ILE A 56 -25.72 -19.39 3.89
CA ILE A 56 -26.40 -20.64 4.30
C ILE A 56 -25.54 -21.87 3.99
N ASP A 57 -24.78 -21.85 2.90
CA ASP A 57 -23.96 -22.98 2.47
C ASP A 57 -22.76 -23.20 3.39
N ARG A 58 -22.56 -24.45 3.84
CA ARG A 58 -21.50 -24.75 4.81
C ARG A 58 -20.09 -24.60 4.25
N ARG A 59 -19.91 -24.90 2.96
CA ARG A 59 -18.60 -24.81 2.31
C ARG A 59 -18.22 -23.35 2.08
N GLU A 60 -19.15 -22.55 1.57
CA GLU A 60 -18.99 -21.10 1.42
C GLU A 60 -18.73 -20.43 2.77
N LYS A 61 -19.50 -20.77 3.83
CA LYS A 61 -19.23 -20.27 5.18
C LYS A 61 -17.80 -20.58 5.65
N ALA A 62 -17.29 -21.78 5.37
CA ALA A 62 -15.93 -22.16 5.76
C ALA A 62 -14.87 -21.33 5.01
N GLN A 63 -15.12 -21.04 3.72
CA GLN A 63 -14.25 -20.20 2.90
C GLN A 63 -14.26 -18.75 3.40
N ILE A 64 -15.44 -18.16 3.57
CA ILE A 64 -15.61 -16.79 4.09
C ILE A 64 -14.97 -16.66 5.47
N THR A 65 -15.13 -17.66 6.35
CA THR A 65 -14.49 -17.66 7.67
C THR A 65 -12.96 -17.69 7.57
N ALA A 66 -12.40 -18.46 6.64
CA ALA A 66 -10.95 -18.53 6.44
C ALA A 66 -10.40 -17.18 5.93
N GLU A 67 -11.12 -16.56 5.00
CA GLU A 67 -10.78 -15.23 4.45
C GLU A 67 -10.88 -14.15 5.53
N LEU A 68 -11.96 -14.15 6.32
CA LEU A 68 -12.15 -13.22 7.44
C LEU A 68 -11.01 -13.32 8.45
N ARG A 69 -10.60 -14.54 8.82
CA ARG A 69 -9.45 -14.74 9.73
C ARG A 69 -8.14 -14.23 9.14
N ALA A 70 -7.92 -14.39 7.84
CA ALA A 70 -6.74 -13.88 7.18
C ALA A 70 -6.71 -12.34 7.19
N ALA A 71 -7.83 -11.71 6.87
CA ALA A 71 -7.97 -10.25 6.89
C ALA A 71 -7.81 -9.67 8.31
N GLU A 72 -8.42 -10.30 9.33
CA GLU A 72 -8.26 -9.89 10.73
C GLU A 72 -6.80 -10.04 11.22
N ALA A 73 -6.09 -11.10 10.80
CA ALA A 73 -4.68 -11.29 11.13
C ALA A 73 -3.78 -10.23 10.46
N GLU A 74 -4.07 -9.87 9.21
CA GLU A 74 -3.37 -8.80 8.52
C GLU A 74 -3.60 -7.45 9.20
N LEU A 75 -4.84 -7.17 9.63
CA LEU A 75 -5.18 -5.95 10.35
C LEU A 75 -4.36 -5.84 11.64
N ALA A 76 -4.38 -6.90 12.46
CA ALA A 76 -3.63 -6.94 13.71
C ALA A 76 -2.12 -6.75 13.49
N ALA A 77 -1.57 -7.31 12.42
CA ALA A 77 -0.16 -7.11 12.07
C ALA A 77 0.16 -5.66 11.70
N ARG A 78 -0.74 -4.99 10.97
CA ARG A 78 -0.59 -3.57 10.59
C ARG A 78 -0.72 -2.65 11.80
N GLU A 79 -1.70 -2.89 12.68
CA GLU A 79 -1.88 -2.16 13.94
C GLU A 79 -0.64 -2.31 14.83
N ALA A 80 -0.16 -3.54 15.04
CA ALA A 80 1.06 -3.78 15.82
C ALA A 80 2.32 -3.14 15.22
N ALA A 81 2.38 -2.96 13.90
CA ALA A 81 3.46 -2.24 13.24
C ALA A 81 3.37 -0.73 13.48
N LEU A 82 2.17 -0.17 13.41
CA LEU A 82 1.91 1.25 13.71
C LEU A 82 2.24 1.56 15.18
N ASP A 83 1.85 0.71 16.12
CA ASP A 83 2.15 0.89 17.54
C ASP A 83 3.66 0.91 17.80
N ARG A 84 4.42 0.04 17.11
CA ARG A 84 5.89 0.02 17.17
C ARG A 84 6.51 1.28 16.58
N GLU A 85 5.99 1.78 15.45
CA GLU A 85 6.42 3.04 14.85
C GLU A 85 6.16 4.23 15.80
N LEU A 86 4.99 4.26 16.44
CA LEU A 86 4.62 5.30 17.40
C LEU A 86 5.50 5.26 18.66
N ALA A 87 5.76 4.07 19.21
CA ALA A 87 6.62 3.88 20.37
C ALA A 87 8.09 4.24 20.09
N ALA A 88 8.57 4.07 18.85
CA ALA A 88 9.92 4.46 18.46
C ALA A 88 10.09 5.97 18.18
N ALA A 89 8.98 6.70 18.06
CA ALA A 89 8.96 8.14 17.76
C ALA A 89 8.86 9.03 19.00
N GLY A 90 8.62 8.46 20.19
CA GLY A 90 8.55 9.15 21.49
C GLY A 90 9.80 8.91 22.33
#